data_AF-A0A0J7ICA6-F1
#
_entry.id   AF-A0A0J7ICA6-F1
#
_cell.length_a   1.000
_cell.length_b   1.000
_cell.length_c   1.000
_cell.angle_alpha   90.00
_cell.angle_beta   90.00
_cell.angle_gamma   90.00
#
_symmetry.space_group_name_H-M   'P 1'
#
loop_
_entity.id
_entity.type
_entity.pdbx_description
1 polymer ?
#
loop_
_entity_poly.entity_id
_entity_poly.type
_entity_poly.pdbx_seq_one_letter_code
_entity_poly.pdbx_strand_id
1 'polypeptide(L)'
;MATRITITDSGQTQTLNSPLAPDTPDDSLQRISDVYFAKKVTTDNGTRVSFTKIDSTHVQRDHQNQEIPYDSILGKTVYLIIETSNMATLSIDAVIRPSTNTMTENTDTLQLMRFVSPDRYEAQRLFTVQVGNFDALNNSQGSHDHYSNLSDHNNKAIIKLQLRPDGRAVFDEWTRRLAEGSINLEVAVERTDNNPCAYKDEQQEVNGAGIFLNDDTARFRVVGKNIYNIHHGSNSYNTLAVISTNPERRRRIQKVLNNHSTDVVYFYYDQNDNEHRICSRIKASVTRKRRVNTIPPLAQRGTLLETIDFTANRAAGEQIDAHQLLVYSNGTLGDGATDKWYANQQGNVELVNMDILGNAGVGPQIFEAFNYNQNGVIIRYGFQHTRRRSIQPDLFAGFLGSVAQFRQEGHNHYIVSQGFSYSDASCYPSAEHVNGEAGDLNLLTTQQDGVNTILTAANFDYDNAVILRNILYDFGFLLGRSENFSNTSNASTADNASTRLPHTTHTATPRHNNHLHVHGFAQIPDIYA
;
A
#
# COMPACT_ATOMS: atom_id res chain seq x y z
N MET A 1 38.29 -36.59 -8.80
CA MET A 1 37.94 -36.03 -7.48
C MET A 1 37.04 -34.84 -7.74
N ALA A 2 35.75 -34.96 -7.43
CA ALA A 2 34.79 -33.87 -7.56
C ALA A 2 34.85 -33.02 -6.28
N THR A 3 35.10 -31.72 -6.42
CA THR A 3 35.14 -30.78 -5.31
C THR A 3 33.71 -30.55 -4.81
N ARG A 4 33.52 -30.64 -3.49
CA ARG A 4 32.21 -30.51 -2.82
C ARG A 4 31.88 -29.03 -2.61
N ILE A 5 30.68 -28.62 -3.02
CA ILE A 5 30.09 -27.31 -2.73
C ILE A 5 28.94 -27.55 -1.75
N THR A 6 28.87 -26.78 -0.67
CA THR A 6 27.77 -26.78 0.29
C THR A 6 27.40 -25.32 0.56
N ILE A 7 26.11 -25.01 0.63
CA ILE A 7 25.64 -23.69 1.03
C ILE A 7 26.00 -23.48 2.50
N THR A 8 26.76 -22.42 2.76
CA THR A 8 27.07 -21.95 4.12
C THR A 8 26.28 -20.69 4.42
N ASP A 9 26.12 -20.35 5.71
CA ASP A 9 25.53 -19.07 6.16
C ASP A 9 26.18 -17.84 5.46
N SER A 10 27.47 -17.95 5.11
CA SER A 10 28.23 -16.92 4.39
C SER A 10 27.97 -16.82 2.87
N GLY A 11 27.16 -17.68 2.25
CA GLY A 11 26.79 -17.54 0.84
C GLY A 11 27.83 -17.95 -0.20
N GLN A 12 28.95 -18.55 0.21
CA GLN A 12 30.00 -18.94 -0.73
C GLN A 12 29.63 -20.23 -1.46
N THR A 13 29.63 -20.18 -2.80
CA THR A 13 29.60 -21.34 -3.72
C THR A 13 30.85 -21.31 -4.60
N GLN A 14 31.50 -22.46 -4.83
CA GLN A 14 32.80 -22.56 -5.52
C GLN A 14 32.70 -23.47 -6.76
N THR A 15 32.81 -22.93 -7.97
CA THR A 15 32.61 -23.66 -9.26
C THR A 15 33.72 -24.68 -9.59
N LEU A 16 33.40 -25.86 -10.16
CA LEU A 16 34.32 -26.67 -10.98
C LEU A 16 33.64 -27.71 -11.92
N ASN A 17 34.09 -27.71 -13.20
CA ASN A 17 33.99 -28.60 -14.37
C ASN A 17 32.86 -29.66 -14.55
N SER A 18 32.19 -29.58 -15.71
CA SER A 18 31.14 -30.46 -16.24
C SER A 18 31.63 -31.86 -16.68
N PRO A 19 30.88 -32.95 -16.42
CA PRO A 19 31.01 -34.21 -17.16
C PRO A 19 30.09 -34.27 -18.41
N LEU A 20 30.49 -35.12 -19.35
CA LEU A 20 29.82 -35.40 -20.64
C LEU A 20 28.44 -36.07 -20.49
N ALA A 21 27.53 -35.68 -21.39
CA ALA A 21 26.16 -36.18 -21.51
C ALA A 21 26.05 -37.59 -22.12
N PRO A 22 25.00 -38.34 -21.75
CA PRO A 22 24.26 -39.17 -22.69
C PRO A 22 22.75 -38.82 -22.75
N ASP A 23 22.12 -39.35 -23.80
CA ASP A 23 20.77 -39.07 -24.28
C ASP A 23 19.64 -39.59 -23.36
N THR A 24 18.53 -38.85 -23.40
CA THR A 24 17.18 -39.01 -22.79
C THR A 24 16.97 -38.59 -21.32
N PRO A 25 15.95 -37.72 -21.05
CA PRO A 25 15.51 -37.40 -19.70
C PRO A 25 14.93 -38.60 -18.96
N ASP A 26 15.54 -38.89 -17.82
CA ASP A 26 15.02 -39.83 -16.85
C ASP A 26 14.04 -39.10 -15.91
N ASP A 27 12.75 -39.45 -16.01
CA ASP A 27 11.68 -38.91 -15.17
C ASP A 27 11.75 -39.39 -13.71
N SER A 28 12.73 -40.24 -13.35
CA SER A 28 12.98 -40.67 -11.96
C SER A 28 13.92 -39.75 -11.17
N LEU A 29 14.56 -38.78 -11.82
CA LEU A 29 15.52 -37.88 -11.17
C LEU A 29 14.86 -37.01 -10.09
N GLN A 30 15.55 -36.82 -8.98
CA GLN A 30 15.21 -35.83 -7.97
C GLN A 30 15.64 -34.45 -8.48
N ARG A 31 14.65 -33.65 -8.85
CA ARG A 31 14.87 -32.44 -9.65
C ARG A 31 14.30 -31.21 -8.97
N ILE A 32 15.07 -30.12 -8.98
CA ILE A 32 14.56 -28.76 -8.82
C ILE A 32 14.47 -28.13 -10.21
N SER A 33 13.25 -28.06 -10.75
CA SER A 33 13.02 -27.64 -12.14
C SER A 33 13.00 -26.13 -12.30
N ASP A 34 12.49 -25.41 -11.29
CA ASP A 34 12.32 -23.96 -11.36
C ASP A 34 12.37 -23.32 -9.97
N VAL A 35 12.83 -22.08 -9.92
CA VAL A 35 12.90 -21.26 -8.70
C VAL A 35 12.54 -19.83 -9.05
N TYR A 36 11.49 -19.30 -8.43
CA TYR A 36 11.01 -17.95 -8.75
C TYR A 36 10.31 -17.24 -7.60
N PHE A 37 10.36 -15.91 -7.64
CA PHE A 37 9.52 -15.09 -6.79
C PHE A 37 8.10 -14.99 -7.37
N ALA A 38 7.11 -14.96 -6.49
CA ALA A 38 5.70 -15.00 -6.86
C ALA A 38 4.83 -14.12 -5.95
N LYS A 39 3.67 -13.74 -6.48
CA LYS A 39 2.52 -13.27 -5.70
C LYS A 39 1.59 -14.44 -5.46
N LYS A 40 1.05 -14.53 -4.24
CA LYS A 40 -0.09 -15.40 -3.96
C LYS A 40 -1.33 -14.80 -4.65
N VAL A 41 -2.09 -15.65 -5.33
CA VAL A 41 -3.40 -15.33 -5.88
C VAL A 41 -4.38 -16.38 -5.40
N THR A 42 -5.54 -15.93 -4.98
CA THR A 42 -6.64 -16.77 -4.54
C THR A 42 -7.85 -16.59 -5.45
N THR A 43 -8.51 -17.69 -5.75
CA THR A 43 -9.75 -17.73 -6.55
C THR A 43 -10.83 -18.48 -5.78
N ASP A 44 -12.02 -18.61 -6.38
CA ASP A 44 -13.15 -19.35 -5.82
C ASP A 44 -13.48 -18.91 -4.39
N ASN A 45 -13.65 -17.60 -4.21
CA ASN A 45 -13.90 -16.97 -2.92
C ASN A 45 -12.87 -17.34 -1.84
N GLY A 46 -11.59 -17.39 -2.23
CA GLY A 46 -10.48 -17.65 -1.31
C GLY A 46 -10.19 -19.13 -1.05
N THR A 47 -10.90 -20.06 -1.70
CA THR A 47 -10.77 -21.51 -1.47
C THR A 47 -9.78 -22.21 -2.40
N ARG A 48 -9.25 -21.51 -3.40
CA ARG A 48 -8.13 -22.00 -4.23
C ARG A 48 -6.97 -21.03 -4.15
N VAL A 49 -5.75 -21.56 -4.14
CA VAL A 49 -4.50 -20.79 -4.15
C VAL A 49 -3.69 -21.10 -5.40
N SER A 50 -2.98 -20.10 -5.89
CA SER A 50 -2.00 -20.23 -6.96
C SER A 50 -0.92 -19.17 -6.79
N PHE A 51 0.15 -19.30 -7.57
CA PHE A 51 1.29 -18.39 -7.52
C PHE A 51 1.53 -17.80 -8.90
N THR A 52 1.49 -16.48 -9.00
CA THR A 52 1.85 -15.77 -10.22
C THR A 52 3.30 -15.34 -10.12
N LYS A 53 4.13 -15.90 -11.01
CA LYS A 53 5.55 -15.58 -11.15
C LYS A 53 5.77 -14.08 -11.35
N ILE A 54 6.83 -13.56 -10.75
CA ILE A 54 7.27 -12.17 -10.84
C ILE A 54 8.73 -12.18 -11.27
N ASP A 55 9.01 -11.71 -12.48
CA ASP A 55 10.35 -11.52 -13.00
C ASP A 55 10.28 -10.64 -14.27
N SER A 56 11.43 -10.42 -14.90
CA SER A 56 11.55 -9.63 -16.13
C SER A 56 10.77 -10.16 -17.33
N THR A 57 10.32 -11.42 -17.33
CA THR A 57 9.44 -11.99 -18.36
C THR A 57 7.97 -11.94 -18.00
N HIS A 58 7.67 -11.77 -16.70
CA HIS A 58 6.33 -11.62 -16.14
C HIS A 58 6.14 -10.20 -15.58
N VAL A 59 6.28 -9.22 -16.48
CA VAL A 59 6.33 -7.79 -16.16
C VAL A 59 5.07 -7.35 -15.40
N GLN A 60 5.30 -6.68 -14.28
CA GLN A 60 4.23 -6.09 -13.48
C GLN A 60 3.67 -4.86 -14.16
N ARG A 61 2.36 -4.64 -14.02
CA ARG A 61 1.68 -3.45 -14.54
C ARG A 61 1.06 -2.63 -13.43
N ASP A 62 0.94 -1.33 -13.65
CA ASP A 62 0.20 -0.45 -12.76
C ASP A 62 -1.30 -0.43 -13.04
N HIS A 63 -2.05 0.37 -12.28
CA HIS A 63 -3.48 0.56 -12.46
C HIS A 63 -3.90 1.14 -13.81
N GLN A 64 -2.98 1.78 -14.54
CA GLN A 64 -3.18 2.32 -15.89
C GLN A 64 -2.67 1.34 -16.97
N ASN A 65 -2.41 0.08 -16.57
CA ASN A 65 -1.90 -0.99 -17.42
C ASN A 65 -0.50 -0.69 -18.01
N GLN A 66 0.25 0.24 -17.41
CA GLN A 66 1.61 0.59 -17.83
C GLN A 66 2.61 -0.38 -17.20
N GLU A 67 3.60 -0.78 -17.99
CA GLU A 67 4.67 -1.67 -17.54
C GLU A 67 5.54 -0.98 -16.48
N ILE A 68 5.87 -1.75 -15.44
CA ILE A 68 6.72 -1.31 -14.36
C ILE A 68 8.13 -1.85 -14.62
N PRO A 69 9.18 -1.01 -14.58
CA PRO A 69 10.54 -1.40 -14.95
C PRO A 69 11.28 -2.22 -13.87
N TYR A 70 10.55 -2.71 -12.86
CA TYR A 70 11.05 -3.48 -11.74
C TYR A 70 10.00 -4.50 -11.30
N ASP A 71 10.44 -5.52 -10.55
CA ASP A 71 9.64 -6.70 -10.25
C ASP A 71 9.09 -6.63 -8.82
N SER A 72 9.86 -6.07 -7.87
CA SER A 72 9.40 -5.85 -6.49
C SER A 72 10.05 -4.65 -5.80
N ILE A 73 9.64 -4.38 -4.56
CA ILE A 73 10.08 -3.25 -3.74
C ILE A 73 10.61 -3.80 -2.41
N LEU A 74 11.72 -3.25 -1.91
CA LEU A 74 12.22 -3.55 -0.57
C LEU A 74 11.13 -3.32 0.49
N GLY A 75 11.02 -4.23 1.46
CA GLY A 75 9.97 -4.26 2.47
C GLY A 75 8.70 -5.03 2.08
N LYS A 76 8.48 -5.32 0.80
CA LYS A 76 7.31 -6.06 0.33
C LYS A 76 7.38 -7.54 0.74
N THR A 77 6.22 -8.13 1.03
CA THR A 77 6.08 -9.59 1.17
C THR A 77 6.00 -10.25 -0.21
N VAL A 78 6.77 -11.30 -0.42
CA VAL A 78 6.77 -12.14 -1.62
C VAL A 78 6.83 -13.62 -1.24
N TYR A 79 6.50 -14.49 -2.19
CA TYR A 79 6.70 -15.93 -2.05
C TYR A 79 7.88 -16.36 -2.93
N LEU A 80 8.79 -17.16 -2.41
CA LEU A 80 9.78 -17.88 -3.19
C LEU A 80 9.25 -19.30 -3.38
N ILE A 81 9.05 -19.68 -4.64
CA ILE A 81 8.53 -20.98 -5.05
C ILE A 81 9.67 -21.78 -5.66
N ILE A 82 9.85 -23.01 -5.17
CA ILE A 82 10.82 -23.98 -5.66
C ILE A 82 10.02 -25.17 -6.18
N GLU A 83 9.97 -25.35 -7.50
CA GLU A 83 9.27 -26.45 -8.15
C GLU A 83 10.17 -27.66 -8.26
N THR A 84 9.62 -28.82 -7.91
CA THR A 84 10.39 -30.06 -7.83
C THR A 84 9.67 -31.24 -8.48
N SER A 85 10.44 -32.30 -8.75
CA SER A 85 9.96 -33.61 -9.16
C SER A 85 10.66 -34.69 -8.35
N ASN A 86 9.92 -35.72 -7.91
CA ASN A 86 10.44 -36.83 -7.09
C ASN A 86 11.09 -36.43 -5.75
N MET A 87 10.70 -35.29 -5.17
CA MET A 87 11.28 -34.74 -3.94
C MET A 87 10.27 -34.49 -2.81
N ALA A 88 9.07 -35.07 -2.91
CA ALA A 88 8.04 -34.90 -1.88
C ALA A 88 8.59 -35.24 -0.49
N THR A 89 8.28 -34.40 0.51
CA THR A 89 8.76 -34.51 1.90
C THR A 89 10.25 -34.29 2.14
N LEU A 90 11.07 -34.12 1.10
CA LEU A 90 12.48 -33.73 1.25
C LEU A 90 12.58 -32.26 1.66
N SER A 91 13.71 -31.89 2.27
CA SER A 91 14.01 -30.50 2.63
C SER A 91 14.97 -29.87 1.64
N ILE A 92 14.69 -28.62 1.28
CA ILE A 92 15.48 -27.77 0.41
C ILE A 92 16.01 -26.60 1.23
N ASP A 93 17.29 -26.32 1.06
CA ASP A 93 17.95 -25.13 1.56
C ASP A 93 18.04 -24.11 0.43
N ALA A 94 17.65 -22.87 0.71
CA ALA A 94 17.73 -21.76 -0.22
C ALA A 94 18.47 -20.59 0.42
N VAL A 95 19.25 -19.87 -0.39
CA VAL A 95 19.84 -18.58 -0.02
C VAL A 95 19.61 -17.56 -1.14
N ILE A 96 19.38 -16.30 -0.75
CA ILE A 96 19.12 -15.21 -1.67
C ILE A 96 20.29 -14.22 -1.57
N ARG A 97 20.84 -13.79 -2.70
CA ARG A 97 21.96 -12.85 -2.74
C ARG A 97 21.76 -11.78 -3.80
N PRO A 98 22.34 -10.58 -3.64
CA PRO A 98 22.31 -9.59 -4.69
C PRO A 98 23.30 -9.96 -5.79
N SER A 99 22.95 -9.70 -7.05
CA SER A 99 23.83 -9.98 -8.19
C SER A 99 25.07 -9.06 -8.27
N THR A 100 25.09 -7.98 -7.48
CA THR A 100 26.18 -7.01 -7.40
C THR A 100 26.30 -6.45 -5.98
N ASN A 101 27.44 -5.82 -5.66
CA ASN A 101 27.67 -5.19 -4.36
C ASN A 101 26.94 -3.85 -4.16
N THR A 102 26.08 -3.43 -5.09
CA THR A 102 25.41 -2.13 -5.08
C THR A 102 24.59 -1.89 -3.82
N MET A 103 23.93 -2.92 -3.26
CA MET A 103 23.07 -2.77 -2.07
C MET A 103 23.78 -3.10 -0.75
N THR A 104 24.63 -4.12 -0.71
CA THR A 104 25.19 -4.66 0.54
C THR A 104 26.71 -4.51 0.68
N GLU A 105 27.40 -3.81 -0.24
CA GLU A 105 28.88 -3.70 -0.33
C GLU A 105 29.60 -5.02 -0.62
N ASN A 106 28.88 -6.14 -0.63
CA ASN A 106 29.33 -7.46 -1.02
C ASN A 106 28.23 -8.17 -1.83
N THR A 107 28.46 -9.40 -2.24
CA THR A 107 27.44 -10.25 -2.89
C THR A 107 27.04 -11.42 -1.98
N ASP A 108 27.22 -11.24 -0.67
CA ASP A 108 26.91 -12.27 0.31
C ASP A 108 25.39 -12.40 0.47
N THR A 109 24.97 -13.44 1.16
CA THR A 109 23.56 -13.75 1.37
C THR A 109 22.85 -12.64 2.14
N LEU A 110 21.66 -12.30 1.63
CA LEU A 110 20.77 -11.37 2.28
C LEU A 110 20.17 -12.03 3.52
N GLN A 111 20.27 -11.35 4.65
CA GLN A 111 19.42 -11.66 5.79
C GLN A 111 18.04 -11.04 5.55
N LEU A 112 17.03 -11.87 5.36
CA LEU A 112 15.65 -11.44 5.11
C LEU A 112 14.70 -11.98 6.16
N MET A 113 13.56 -11.30 6.33
CA MET A 113 12.53 -11.72 7.27
C MET A 113 11.68 -12.85 6.68
N ARG A 114 11.87 -14.07 7.17
CA ARG A 114 11.06 -15.26 6.84
C ARG A 114 9.80 -15.31 7.68
N PHE A 115 8.66 -15.62 7.08
CA PHE A 115 7.45 -15.97 7.81
C PHE A 115 7.61 -17.34 8.49
N VAL A 116 7.35 -17.40 9.80
CA VAL A 116 7.42 -18.64 10.59
C VAL A 116 6.06 -19.01 11.15
N SER A 117 5.32 -18.02 11.65
CA SER A 117 3.96 -18.17 12.13
C SER A 117 3.21 -16.85 11.93
N PRO A 118 1.87 -16.83 12.08
CA PRO A 118 1.06 -15.65 11.76
C PRO A 118 1.60 -14.34 12.35
N ASP A 119 1.90 -14.32 13.65
CA ASP A 119 2.40 -13.12 14.32
C ASP A 119 3.94 -13.05 14.38
N ARG A 120 4.67 -13.83 13.57
CA ARG A 120 6.14 -13.95 13.68
C ARG A 120 6.85 -14.05 12.34
N TYR A 121 7.77 -13.11 12.15
CA TYR A 121 8.83 -13.20 11.15
C TYR A 121 10.20 -13.31 11.83
N GLU A 122 11.13 -14.03 11.22
CA GLU A 122 12.49 -14.21 11.71
C GLU A 122 13.52 -13.84 10.66
N ALA A 123 14.61 -13.21 11.07
CA ALA A 123 15.73 -12.89 10.21
C ALA A 123 16.52 -14.17 9.87
N GLN A 124 16.55 -14.56 8.60
CA GLN A 124 17.28 -15.75 8.12
C GLN A 124 18.13 -15.42 6.90
N ARG A 125 19.30 -16.06 6.80
CA ARG A 125 20.13 -16.08 5.57
C ARG A 125 19.93 -17.38 4.80
N LEU A 126 19.87 -18.50 5.53
CA LEU A 126 19.57 -19.83 5.03
C LEU A 126 18.10 -20.16 5.31
N PHE A 127 17.34 -20.43 4.25
CA PHE A 127 15.92 -20.77 4.33
C PHE A 127 15.76 -22.27 4.08
N THR A 128 15.51 -23.04 5.14
CA THR A 128 15.18 -24.48 5.03
C THR A 128 13.67 -24.68 5.00
N VAL A 129 13.19 -25.39 3.98
CA VAL A 129 11.76 -25.67 3.76
C VAL A 129 11.55 -27.10 3.26
N GLN A 130 10.48 -27.74 3.71
CA GLN A 130 10.09 -29.06 3.24
C GLN A 130 9.19 -28.96 2.00
N VAL A 131 9.44 -29.78 0.98
CA VAL A 131 8.59 -29.91 -0.20
C VAL A 131 7.24 -30.50 0.20
N GLY A 132 6.16 -29.80 -0.19
CA GLY A 132 4.78 -30.14 0.19
C GLY A 132 4.36 -29.63 1.57
N ASN A 133 5.18 -28.82 2.25
CA ASN A 133 4.75 -28.06 3.43
C ASN A 133 4.08 -26.76 3.00
N PHE A 134 2.91 -26.47 3.58
CA PHE A 134 2.08 -25.32 3.23
C PHE A 134 1.98 -24.26 4.32
N ASP A 135 2.82 -24.30 5.36
CA ASP A 135 2.73 -23.36 6.49
C ASP A 135 2.94 -21.90 6.08
N ALA A 136 3.66 -21.66 4.98
CA ALA A 136 3.78 -20.34 4.36
C ALA A 136 2.42 -19.73 3.93
N LEU A 137 1.38 -20.56 3.79
CA LEU A 137 0.02 -20.20 3.42
C LEU A 137 -0.92 -20.05 4.62
N ASN A 138 -0.42 -20.17 5.85
CA ASN A 138 -1.23 -20.01 7.04
C ASN A 138 -1.86 -18.61 7.13
N ASN A 139 -3.16 -18.59 7.47
CA ASN A 139 -3.88 -17.39 7.85
C ASN A 139 -3.52 -16.95 9.28
N SER A 140 -4.15 -15.90 9.80
CA SER A 140 -3.95 -15.37 11.15
C SER A 140 -4.17 -16.40 12.28
N GLN A 141 -4.92 -17.47 12.02
CA GLN A 141 -5.19 -18.56 12.96
C GLN A 141 -4.22 -19.74 12.81
N GLY A 142 -3.23 -19.64 11.92
CA GLY A 142 -2.25 -20.71 11.70
C GLY A 142 -2.77 -21.87 10.84
N SER A 143 -3.83 -21.68 10.06
CA SER A 143 -4.40 -22.73 9.20
C SER A 143 -4.38 -22.34 7.72
N HIS A 144 -4.25 -23.36 6.87
CA HIS A 144 -4.38 -23.31 5.41
C HIS A 144 -5.43 -24.29 4.87
N ASP A 145 -6.24 -24.91 5.76
CA ASP A 145 -7.13 -26.02 5.41
C ASP A 145 -8.32 -25.62 4.53
N HIS A 146 -8.63 -24.32 4.47
CA HIS A 146 -9.67 -23.79 3.60
C HIS A 146 -9.28 -23.85 2.11
N TYR A 147 -8.01 -24.10 1.79
CA TYR A 147 -7.57 -24.30 0.41
C TYR A 147 -7.88 -25.72 -0.08
N SER A 148 -8.74 -25.82 -1.08
CA SER A 148 -9.22 -27.06 -1.69
C SER A 148 -8.22 -27.72 -2.66
N ASN A 149 -7.15 -27.01 -3.04
CA ASN A 149 -6.27 -27.40 -4.13
C ASN A 149 -4.79 -27.54 -3.72
N LEU A 150 -4.51 -27.75 -2.43
CA LEU A 150 -3.14 -27.91 -1.94
C LEU A 150 -2.38 -29.07 -2.60
N SER A 151 -3.10 -30.10 -3.04
CA SER A 151 -2.51 -31.20 -3.82
C SER A 151 -1.78 -30.75 -5.08
N ASP A 152 -2.22 -29.65 -5.71
CA ASP A 152 -1.60 -29.06 -6.91
C ASP A 152 -0.21 -28.45 -6.60
N HIS A 153 0.14 -28.37 -5.32
CA HIS A 153 1.36 -27.76 -4.80
C HIS A 153 2.23 -28.74 -4.00
N ASN A 154 1.88 -30.03 -3.96
CA ASN A 154 2.66 -31.06 -3.23
C ASN A 154 4.12 -31.19 -3.71
N ASN A 155 4.39 -30.78 -4.94
CA ASN A 155 5.70 -30.80 -5.55
C ASN A 155 6.47 -29.47 -5.40
N LYS A 156 6.01 -28.57 -4.52
CA LYS A 156 6.60 -27.25 -4.32
C LYS A 156 7.13 -27.10 -2.90
N ALA A 157 8.28 -26.48 -2.78
CA ALA A 157 8.74 -25.86 -1.54
C ALA A 157 8.36 -24.38 -1.59
N ILE A 158 7.66 -23.89 -0.57
CA ILE A 158 7.06 -22.55 -0.56
C ILE A 158 7.61 -21.76 0.63
N ILE A 159 8.27 -20.64 0.37
CA ILE A 159 8.80 -19.74 1.40
C ILE A 159 8.11 -18.39 1.28
N LYS A 160 7.44 -17.94 2.34
CA LYS A 160 6.92 -16.56 2.44
C LYS A 160 7.96 -15.70 3.16
N LEU A 161 8.37 -14.59 2.56
CA LEU A 161 9.40 -13.70 3.11
C LEU A 161 9.11 -12.22 2.82
N GLN A 162 9.70 -11.33 3.60
CA GLN A 162 9.73 -9.89 3.33
C GLN A 162 11.11 -9.49 2.83
N LEU A 163 11.16 -8.68 1.77
CA LEU A 163 12.40 -8.21 1.14
C LEU A 163 13.08 -7.11 1.96
N ARG A 164 13.42 -7.41 3.22
CA ARG A 164 14.02 -6.47 4.17
C ARG A 164 14.81 -7.21 5.26
N PRO A 165 15.79 -6.55 5.89
CA PRO A 165 16.44 -7.05 7.10
C PRO A 165 15.54 -6.82 8.33
N ASP A 166 15.98 -7.29 9.49
CA ASP A 166 15.27 -7.06 10.76
C ASP A 166 15.38 -5.60 11.22
N GLY A 167 16.51 -4.97 10.92
CA GLY A 167 16.96 -3.76 11.59
C GLY A 167 16.84 -2.54 10.71
N ARG A 168 16.24 -1.48 11.27
CA ARG A 168 16.03 -0.20 10.57
C ARG A 168 17.31 0.37 9.96
N ALA A 169 18.40 0.36 10.71
CA ALA A 169 19.68 0.93 10.25
C ALA A 169 20.24 0.20 9.00
N VAL A 170 20.09 -1.13 8.93
CA VAL A 170 20.54 -1.92 7.78
C VAL A 170 19.65 -1.64 6.57
N PHE A 171 18.34 -1.49 6.78
CA PHE A 171 17.41 -1.14 5.71
C PHE A 171 17.65 0.27 5.15
N ASP A 172 17.89 1.25 6.03
CA ASP A 172 18.27 2.60 5.60
C ASP A 172 19.56 2.58 4.79
N GLU A 173 20.54 1.76 5.16
CA GLU A 173 21.77 1.61 4.39
C GLU A 173 21.55 0.95 3.01
N TRP A 174 20.75 -0.13 2.95
CA TRP A 174 20.37 -0.76 1.69
C TRP A 174 19.68 0.25 0.76
N THR A 175 18.72 1.00 1.28
CA THR A 175 17.95 1.97 0.49
C THR A 175 18.77 3.19 0.10
N ARG A 176 19.70 3.66 0.95
CA ARG A 176 20.65 4.74 0.62
C ARG A 176 21.56 4.37 -0.53
N ARG A 177 22.11 3.15 -0.52
CA ARG A 177 23.03 2.67 -1.56
C ARG A 177 22.32 2.37 -2.87
N LEU A 178 21.11 1.78 -2.78
CA LEU A 178 20.27 1.54 -3.94
C LEU A 178 19.80 2.86 -4.58
N ALA A 179 19.53 3.88 -3.77
CA ALA A 179 19.03 5.19 -4.19
C ALA A 179 17.80 5.04 -5.13
N GLU A 180 17.87 5.62 -6.33
CA GLU A 180 16.84 5.48 -7.38
C GLU A 180 17.05 4.26 -8.30
N GLY A 181 18.12 3.50 -8.07
CA GLY A 181 18.48 2.32 -8.85
C GLY A 181 17.66 1.08 -8.51
N SER A 182 18.02 -0.02 -9.17
CA SER A 182 17.49 -1.35 -8.93
C SER A 182 18.61 -2.37 -8.74
N ILE A 183 18.30 -3.50 -8.13
CA ILE A 183 19.24 -4.62 -7.95
C ILE A 183 18.57 -5.93 -8.31
N ASN A 184 19.27 -6.79 -9.04
CA ASN A 184 18.80 -8.15 -9.31
C ASN A 184 19.11 -9.05 -8.10
N LEU A 185 18.19 -9.94 -7.77
CA LEU A 185 18.41 -11.00 -6.79
C LEU A 185 18.59 -12.35 -7.49
N GLU A 186 19.55 -13.11 -7.00
CA GLU A 186 19.82 -14.50 -7.39
C GLU A 186 19.43 -15.44 -6.25
N VAL A 187 19.07 -16.67 -6.60
CA VAL A 187 18.75 -17.71 -5.61
C VAL A 187 19.61 -18.94 -5.86
N ALA A 188 20.34 -19.37 -4.84
CA ALA A 188 21.00 -20.66 -4.83
C ALA A 188 20.21 -21.64 -3.97
N VAL A 189 19.99 -22.84 -4.49
CA VAL A 189 19.20 -23.89 -3.83
C VAL A 189 19.94 -25.22 -3.87
N GLU A 190 19.83 -25.99 -2.80
CA GLU A 190 20.30 -27.37 -2.75
C GLU A 190 19.44 -28.20 -1.81
N ARG A 191 19.58 -29.52 -1.85
CA ARG A 191 18.96 -30.38 -0.85
C ARG A 191 19.66 -30.24 0.49
N THR A 192 18.89 -30.13 1.57
CA THR A 192 19.42 -30.01 2.94
C THR A 192 20.29 -31.23 3.33
N ASP A 193 19.97 -32.42 2.83
CA ASP A 193 20.73 -33.65 3.08
C ASP A 193 22.03 -33.77 2.26
N ASN A 194 22.33 -32.77 1.42
CA ASN A 194 23.51 -32.70 0.55
C ASN A 194 23.64 -33.87 -0.45
N ASN A 195 22.57 -34.62 -0.69
CA ASN A 195 22.58 -35.64 -1.74
C ASN A 195 22.47 -34.97 -3.13
N PRO A 196 22.92 -35.67 -4.20
CA PRO A 196 22.81 -35.16 -5.55
C PRO A 196 21.40 -34.74 -5.96
N CYS A 197 21.30 -33.73 -6.83
CA CYS A 197 20.04 -33.22 -7.38
C CYS A 197 20.26 -32.74 -8.82
N ALA A 198 19.25 -32.91 -9.67
CA ALA A 198 19.23 -32.32 -11.02
C ALA A 198 18.62 -30.91 -10.97
N TYR A 199 19.20 -29.97 -11.71
CA TYR A 199 18.72 -28.58 -11.74
C TYR A 199 18.21 -28.20 -13.13
N LYS A 200 17.13 -27.43 -13.20
CA LYS A 200 16.52 -26.99 -14.47
C LYS A 200 16.21 -28.22 -15.36
N ASP A 201 16.65 -28.20 -16.62
CA ASP A 201 16.50 -29.28 -17.60
C ASP A 201 17.75 -30.19 -17.69
N GLU A 202 18.63 -30.17 -16.69
CA GLU A 202 19.84 -31.01 -16.70
C GLU A 202 19.51 -32.51 -16.59
N GLN A 203 20.33 -33.34 -17.21
CA GLN A 203 20.06 -34.78 -17.38
C GLN A 203 20.72 -35.66 -16.31
N GLN A 204 21.35 -35.06 -15.31
CA GLN A 204 22.12 -35.75 -14.28
C GLN A 204 21.90 -35.10 -12.92
N GLU A 205 21.92 -35.90 -11.86
CA GLU A 205 22.02 -35.40 -10.50
C GLU A 205 23.48 -35.07 -10.17
N VAL A 206 23.71 -33.85 -9.70
CA VAL A 206 25.04 -33.36 -9.32
C VAL A 206 25.06 -32.95 -7.85
N ASN A 207 26.24 -33.00 -7.24
CA ASN A 207 26.42 -32.52 -5.87
C ASN A 207 26.55 -30.99 -5.84
N GLY A 208 26.03 -30.37 -4.79
CA GLY A 208 26.09 -28.92 -4.55
C GLY A 208 24.89 -28.17 -5.10
N ALA A 209 24.93 -26.84 -5.01
CA ALA A 209 23.79 -25.97 -5.27
C ALA A 209 23.59 -25.58 -6.74
N GLY A 210 22.33 -25.55 -7.17
CA GLY A 210 21.88 -24.93 -8.41
C GLY A 210 21.62 -23.45 -8.22
N ILE A 211 21.93 -22.64 -9.23
CA ILE A 211 21.73 -21.18 -9.20
C ILE A 211 20.66 -20.79 -10.23
N PHE A 212 19.71 -19.98 -9.77
CA PHE A 212 18.56 -19.49 -10.52
C PHE A 212 18.50 -17.96 -10.47
N LEU A 213 17.82 -17.36 -11.45
CA LEU A 213 17.66 -15.91 -11.61
C LEU A 213 19.00 -15.15 -11.77
N ASN A 214 20.04 -15.84 -12.21
CA ASN A 214 21.41 -15.32 -12.38
C ASN A 214 21.79 -15.00 -13.83
N ASP A 215 20.82 -15.01 -14.74
CA ASP A 215 21.01 -14.69 -16.15
C ASP A 215 19.90 -13.72 -16.64
N ASP A 216 19.96 -13.37 -17.92
CA ASP A 216 19.11 -12.35 -18.52
C ASP A 216 17.73 -12.88 -18.93
N THR A 217 17.48 -14.17 -18.76
CA THR A 217 16.23 -14.79 -19.20
C THR A 217 15.09 -14.50 -18.24
N ALA A 218 15.34 -14.44 -16.92
CA ALA A 218 14.32 -14.16 -15.92
C ALA A 218 14.94 -13.51 -14.67
N ARG A 219 15.16 -12.19 -14.69
CA ARG A 219 15.72 -11.43 -13.55
C ARG A 219 14.63 -10.99 -12.59
N PHE A 220 14.95 -10.98 -11.29
CA PHE A 220 14.10 -10.38 -10.26
C PHE A 220 14.72 -9.07 -9.74
N ARG A 221 14.24 -7.95 -10.25
CA ARG A 221 14.71 -6.59 -9.95
C ARG A 221 13.93 -5.99 -8.77
N VAL A 222 14.67 -5.51 -7.78
CA VAL A 222 14.12 -4.86 -6.59
C VAL A 222 14.56 -3.40 -6.54
N VAL A 223 13.65 -2.51 -6.13
CA VAL A 223 13.87 -1.07 -5.96
C VAL A 223 13.57 -0.60 -4.55
N GLY A 224 14.09 0.57 -4.17
CA GLY A 224 13.75 1.25 -2.92
C GLY A 224 12.60 2.24 -3.11
N LYS A 225 11.44 2.00 -2.50
CA LYS A 225 10.30 2.95 -2.46
C LYS A 225 9.63 2.93 -1.10
N ASN A 226 8.78 3.92 -0.81
CA ASN A 226 7.88 3.85 0.34
C ASN A 226 6.67 2.97 -0.03
N ILE A 227 6.24 2.08 0.86
CA ILE A 227 5.06 1.25 0.63
C ILE A 227 4.06 1.40 1.76
N TYR A 228 2.78 1.36 1.41
CA TYR A 228 1.65 1.25 2.33
C TYR A 228 0.88 -0.01 1.97
N ASN A 229 0.83 -0.97 2.91
CA ASN A 229 0.03 -2.18 2.79
C ASN A 229 -1.27 -1.95 3.56
N ILE A 230 -2.39 -2.00 2.84
CA ILE A 230 -3.74 -1.72 3.34
C ILE A 230 -4.53 -3.02 3.28
N HIS A 231 -5.06 -3.48 4.40
CA HIS A 231 -5.79 -4.75 4.50
C HIS A 231 -7.29 -4.50 4.69
N HIS A 232 -8.11 -5.24 3.94
CA HIS A 232 -9.56 -5.27 4.12
C HIS A 232 -9.96 -5.64 5.56
N GLY A 233 -11.15 -5.17 5.98
CA GLY A 233 -11.82 -5.44 7.25
C GLY A 233 -11.85 -6.92 7.68
N SER A 234 -12.07 -7.78 6.70
CA SER A 234 -12.24 -9.23 6.88
C SER A 234 -11.06 -10.06 6.38
N ASN A 235 -9.93 -9.42 6.00
CA ASN A 235 -8.75 -10.16 5.54
C ASN A 235 -8.18 -10.99 6.71
N SER A 236 -8.33 -12.31 6.61
CA SER A 236 -7.90 -13.27 7.64
C SER A 236 -6.40 -13.50 7.68
N TYR A 237 -5.61 -12.94 6.76
CA TYR A 237 -4.14 -13.01 6.70
C TYR A 237 -3.48 -11.73 7.21
N ASN A 238 -4.27 -10.74 7.63
CA ASN A 238 -3.76 -9.56 8.30
C ASN A 238 -3.23 -9.93 9.69
N THR A 239 -1.91 -9.86 9.85
CA THR A 239 -1.21 -10.19 11.10
C THR A 239 -0.76 -8.95 11.87
N LEU A 240 -1.29 -7.78 11.51
CA LEU A 240 -1.02 -6.55 12.25
C LEU A 240 -1.65 -6.58 13.64
N ALA A 241 -1.13 -5.72 14.52
CA ALA A 241 -1.50 -5.65 15.93
C ALA A 241 -3.02 -5.52 16.15
N VAL A 242 -3.52 -6.28 17.13
CA VAL A 242 -4.88 -6.15 17.65
C VAL A 242 -5.00 -4.84 18.42
N ILE A 243 -5.99 -4.01 18.06
CA ILE A 243 -6.28 -2.69 18.67
C ILE A 243 -7.55 -2.68 19.51
N SER A 244 -8.37 -3.73 19.42
CA SER A 244 -9.58 -3.96 20.22
C SER A 244 -9.78 -5.46 20.32
N THR A 245 -10.20 -5.97 21.48
CA THR A 245 -10.43 -7.41 21.70
C THR A 245 -11.90 -7.81 21.74
N ASN A 246 -12.83 -6.84 21.79
CA ASN A 246 -14.27 -7.12 21.79
C ASN A 246 -15.08 -6.05 21.02
N PRO A 247 -15.45 -6.31 19.75
CA PRO A 247 -14.94 -7.40 18.91
C PRO A 247 -13.44 -7.24 18.64
N GLU A 248 -12.78 -8.34 18.26
CA GLU A 248 -11.38 -8.28 17.80
C GLU A 248 -11.29 -7.37 16.57
N ARG A 249 -10.47 -6.32 16.65
CA ARG A 249 -10.11 -5.48 15.51
C ARG A 249 -8.61 -5.34 15.44
N ARG A 250 -8.05 -5.48 14.25
CA ARG A 250 -6.63 -5.31 13.96
C ARG A 250 -6.40 -4.00 13.24
N ARG A 251 -5.18 -3.46 13.36
CA ARG A 251 -4.74 -2.37 12.48
C ARG A 251 -4.91 -2.80 11.03
N ARG A 252 -5.33 -1.87 10.18
CA ARG A 252 -5.57 -2.13 8.76
C ARG A 252 -4.41 -1.76 7.87
N ILE A 253 -3.45 -0.99 8.39
CA ILE A 253 -2.40 -0.40 7.56
C ILE A 253 -1.07 -0.53 8.27
N GLN A 254 -0.06 -0.90 7.49
CA GLN A 254 1.36 -0.84 7.85
C GLN A 254 2.12 -0.17 6.72
N LYS A 255 3.16 0.58 7.08
CA LYS A 255 4.04 1.22 6.10
C LYS A 255 5.48 0.73 6.23
N VAL A 256 6.23 0.83 5.14
CA VAL A 256 7.69 0.75 5.16
C VAL A 256 8.20 2.02 4.51
N LEU A 257 8.81 2.87 5.31
CA LEU A 257 9.34 4.16 4.85
C LEU A 257 10.77 4.01 4.37
N ASN A 258 11.02 4.54 3.18
CA ASN A 258 12.35 4.76 2.61
C ASN A 258 12.61 6.26 2.59
N ASN A 259 13.54 6.72 3.42
CA ASN A 259 13.90 8.14 3.52
C ASN A 259 14.65 8.66 2.28
N HIS A 260 15.13 7.77 1.41
CA HIS A 260 15.84 8.07 0.17
C HIS A 260 14.93 8.02 -1.07
N SER A 261 13.63 7.82 -0.89
CA SER A 261 12.66 7.81 -1.99
C SER A 261 11.51 8.78 -1.73
N THR A 262 11.11 9.51 -2.77
CA THR A 262 9.89 10.33 -2.80
C THR A 262 8.70 9.55 -3.36
N ASP A 263 8.91 8.37 -3.95
CA ASP A 263 7.83 7.52 -4.41
C ASP A 263 7.16 6.80 -3.25
N VAL A 264 5.82 6.83 -3.26
CA VAL A 264 4.94 6.12 -2.35
C VAL A 264 4.03 5.21 -3.17
N VAL A 265 4.00 3.92 -2.86
CA VAL A 265 3.17 2.92 -3.54
C VAL A 265 2.15 2.35 -2.56
N TYR A 266 0.88 2.36 -2.96
CA TYR A 266 -0.23 1.85 -2.14
C TYR A 266 -0.66 0.48 -2.65
N PHE A 267 -0.57 -0.52 -1.78
CA PHE A 267 -1.08 -1.87 -2.02
C PHE A 267 -2.30 -2.11 -1.14
N TYR A 268 -3.34 -2.69 -1.74
CA TYR A 268 -4.53 -3.13 -1.03
C TYR A 268 -4.61 -4.65 -1.09
N TYR A 269 -4.86 -5.28 0.05
CA TYR A 269 -5.06 -6.71 0.19
C TYR A 269 -6.54 -6.95 0.48
N ASP A 270 -7.24 -7.59 -0.45
CA ASP A 270 -8.68 -7.83 -0.35
C ASP A 270 -9.04 -8.82 0.78
N GLN A 271 -10.32 -9.16 0.91
CA GLN A 271 -10.78 -10.11 1.93
C GLN A 271 -10.16 -11.52 1.81
N ASN A 272 -9.71 -11.90 0.62
CA ASN A 272 -9.07 -13.20 0.34
C ASN A 272 -7.54 -13.10 0.29
N ASP A 273 -6.98 -11.94 0.66
CA ASP A 273 -5.55 -11.64 0.64
C ASP A 273 -4.92 -11.64 -0.76
N ASN A 274 -5.71 -11.30 -1.78
CA ASN A 274 -5.18 -10.93 -3.08
C ASN A 274 -4.58 -9.54 -3.04
N GLU A 275 -3.40 -9.39 -3.62
CA GLU A 275 -2.72 -8.10 -3.71
C GLU A 275 -3.22 -7.28 -4.90
N HIS A 276 -3.55 -6.01 -4.63
CA HIS A 276 -3.90 -4.99 -5.62
C HIS A 276 -2.93 -3.82 -5.52
N ARG A 277 -2.15 -3.55 -6.58
CA ARG A 277 -1.34 -2.33 -6.67
C ARG A 277 -2.23 -1.17 -7.10
N ILE A 278 -2.69 -0.38 -6.13
CA ILE A 278 -3.70 0.66 -6.35
C ILE A 278 -3.15 1.83 -7.15
N CYS A 279 -2.09 2.48 -6.65
CA CYS A 279 -1.43 3.58 -7.36
C CYS A 279 -0.07 3.92 -6.75
N SER A 280 0.68 4.80 -7.41
CA SER A 280 1.90 5.42 -6.89
C SER A 280 1.83 6.94 -6.89
N ARG A 281 2.48 7.60 -5.94
CA ARG A 281 2.57 9.06 -5.81
C ARG A 281 3.97 9.52 -5.49
N ILE A 282 4.28 10.72 -5.98
CA ILE A 282 5.40 11.49 -5.47
C ILE A 282 4.93 12.26 -4.24
N LYS A 283 5.60 12.03 -3.11
CA LYS A 283 5.43 12.86 -1.92
C LYS A 283 6.28 14.13 -2.05
N ALA A 284 5.70 15.25 -1.67
CA ALA A 284 6.38 16.53 -1.57
C ALA A 284 6.57 16.91 -0.10
N SER A 285 7.78 17.32 0.25
CA SER A 285 8.08 17.88 1.57
C SER A 285 7.81 19.38 1.54
N VAL A 286 6.82 19.83 2.29
CA VAL A 286 6.41 21.24 2.33
C VAL A 286 6.44 21.77 3.76
N THR A 287 6.77 23.05 3.93
CA THR A 287 6.83 23.67 5.25
C THR A 287 5.46 23.59 5.93
N ARG A 288 5.45 23.13 7.19
CA ARG A 288 4.21 23.07 7.97
C ARG A 288 3.60 24.46 8.11
N LYS A 289 2.27 24.53 8.13
CA LYS A 289 1.53 25.77 8.33
C LYS A 289 0.57 25.65 9.51
N ARG A 290 0.17 26.82 10.02
CA ARG A 290 -0.92 26.98 10.98
C ARG A 290 -1.72 28.21 10.62
N ARG A 291 -3.05 28.10 10.58
CA ARG A 291 -3.90 29.28 10.45
C ARG A 291 -3.81 30.13 11.73
N VAL A 292 -3.64 31.43 11.55
CA VAL A 292 -3.70 32.42 12.64
C VAL A 292 -4.77 33.47 12.35
N ASN A 293 -5.26 34.12 13.41
CA ASN A 293 -6.38 35.07 13.31
C ASN A 293 -5.96 36.44 12.78
N THR A 294 -4.69 36.81 12.93
CA THR A 294 -4.17 38.12 12.52
C THR A 294 -3.33 37.97 11.26
N ILE A 295 -3.68 38.71 10.22
CA ILE A 295 -2.86 38.81 9.01
C ILE A 295 -1.74 39.81 9.30
N PRO A 296 -0.45 39.41 9.18
CA PRO A 296 0.65 40.32 9.44
C PRO A 296 0.71 41.45 8.40
N PRO A 297 1.24 42.63 8.78
CA PRO A 297 1.57 43.70 7.82
C PRO A 297 2.46 43.18 6.68
N LEU A 298 2.37 43.78 5.49
CA LEU A 298 3.08 43.32 4.29
C LEU A 298 4.60 43.13 4.53
N ALA A 299 5.24 44.07 5.25
CA ALA A 299 6.66 44.00 5.58
C ALA A 299 7.06 42.77 6.44
N GLN A 300 6.11 42.14 7.12
CA GLN A 300 6.34 40.96 7.97
C GLN A 300 5.95 39.63 7.27
N ARG A 301 5.31 39.68 6.10
CA ARG A 301 4.96 38.48 5.30
C ARG A 301 6.19 37.84 4.64
N GLY A 302 7.26 38.63 4.46
CA GLY A 302 8.46 38.22 3.75
C GLY A 302 8.33 38.39 2.23
N THR A 303 9.24 37.80 1.47
CA THR A 303 9.22 37.80 -0.01
C THR A 303 8.06 36.95 -0.54
N LEU A 304 7.32 37.46 -1.52
CA LEU A 304 6.34 36.69 -2.30
C LEU A 304 7.09 35.71 -3.21
N LEU A 305 6.78 34.42 -3.07
CA LEU A 305 7.42 33.33 -3.79
C LEU A 305 6.56 32.87 -4.98
N GLU A 306 5.25 32.83 -4.80
CA GLU A 306 4.30 32.32 -5.78
C GLU A 306 2.93 32.97 -5.62
N THR A 307 2.24 33.17 -6.75
CA THR A 307 0.81 33.49 -6.79
C THR A 307 0.10 32.36 -7.53
N ILE A 308 -0.82 31.70 -6.84
CA ILE A 308 -1.67 30.66 -7.42
C ILE A 308 -3.04 31.28 -7.67
N ASP A 309 -3.45 31.42 -8.92
CA ASP A 309 -4.70 32.10 -9.31
C ASP A 309 -5.78 31.09 -9.76
N PHE A 310 -6.95 31.15 -9.13
CA PHE A 310 -8.10 30.30 -9.44
C PHE A 310 -9.20 31.01 -10.25
N THR A 311 -8.96 32.24 -10.71
CA THR A 311 -9.93 33.04 -11.46
C THR A 311 -10.46 32.31 -12.69
N ALA A 312 -9.58 31.65 -13.45
CA ALA A 312 -9.98 30.87 -14.63
C ALA A 312 -10.89 29.68 -14.26
N ASN A 313 -10.59 28.97 -13.17
CA ASN A 313 -11.41 27.83 -12.71
C ASN A 313 -12.78 28.30 -12.24
N ARG A 314 -12.83 29.45 -11.55
CA ARG A 314 -14.10 30.06 -11.12
C ARG A 314 -14.92 30.56 -12.30
N ALA A 315 -14.29 31.18 -13.29
CA ALA A 315 -14.95 31.58 -14.53
C ALA A 315 -15.51 30.37 -15.30
N ALA A 316 -14.85 29.20 -15.18
CA ALA A 316 -15.34 27.92 -15.69
C ALA A 316 -16.46 27.28 -14.85
N GLY A 317 -16.92 27.93 -13.78
CA GLY A 317 -18.07 27.48 -12.96
C GLY A 317 -17.70 26.73 -11.67
N GLU A 318 -16.43 26.62 -11.30
CA GLU A 318 -16.05 26.04 -10.01
C GLU A 318 -16.29 27.03 -8.86
N GLN A 319 -16.98 26.60 -7.81
CA GLN A 319 -17.22 27.40 -6.60
C GLN A 319 -16.05 27.31 -5.61
N ILE A 320 -14.83 27.62 -6.06
CA ILE A 320 -13.65 27.63 -5.18
C ILE A 320 -13.73 28.86 -4.27
N ASP A 321 -13.57 28.66 -2.97
CA ASP A 321 -13.65 29.74 -1.98
C ASP A 321 -12.57 30.81 -2.17
N ALA A 322 -11.31 30.38 -2.39
CA ALA A 322 -10.19 31.27 -2.66
C ALA A 322 -10.29 31.89 -4.06
N HIS A 323 -9.93 33.15 -4.22
CA HIS A 323 -9.67 33.72 -5.55
C HIS A 323 -8.25 33.36 -6.00
N GLN A 324 -7.29 33.51 -5.09
CA GLN A 324 -5.87 33.32 -5.23
C GLN A 324 -5.24 32.86 -3.90
N LEU A 325 -4.04 32.31 -3.99
CA LEU A 325 -3.14 32.11 -2.86
C LEU A 325 -1.85 32.87 -3.13
N LEU A 326 -1.48 33.76 -2.21
CA LEU A 326 -0.22 34.49 -2.25
C LEU A 326 0.73 33.83 -1.26
N VAL A 327 1.67 33.04 -1.79
CA VAL A 327 2.62 32.25 -0.99
C VAL A 327 3.87 33.10 -0.74
N TYR A 328 4.10 33.46 0.51
CA TYR A 328 5.28 34.17 0.95
C TYR A 328 6.22 33.26 1.74
N SER A 329 7.47 33.70 1.87
CA SER A 329 8.49 33.04 2.69
C SER A 329 8.11 32.84 4.17
N ASN A 330 7.22 33.64 4.75
CA ASN A 330 6.75 33.45 6.14
C ASN A 330 5.34 32.83 6.26
N GLY A 331 4.65 32.57 5.16
CA GLY A 331 3.28 32.03 5.19
C GLY A 331 2.49 32.30 3.92
N THR A 332 1.24 31.85 3.89
CA THR A 332 0.34 32.01 2.73
C THR A 332 -0.86 32.86 3.11
N LEU A 333 -1.17 33.85 2.27
CA LEU A 333 -2.43 34.59 2.32
C LEU A 333 -3.39 33.97 1.32
N GLY A 334 -4.51 33.42 1.79
CA GLY A 334 -5.64 33.09 0.92
C GLY A 334 -6.58 34.28 0.88
N ASP A 335 -6.83 34.79 -0.33
CA ASP A 335 -7.81 35.86 -0.55
C ASP A 335 -9.17 35.26 -0.95
N GLY A 336 -10.24 35.92 -0.54
CA GLY A 336 -11.60 35.43 -0.79
C GLY A 336 -12.62 36.30 -0.07
N ALA A 337 -13.73 35.71 0.35
CA ALA A 337 -14.75 36.44 1.12
C ALA A 337 -14.19 37.12 2.39
N THR A 338 -13.21 36.48 3.05
CA THR A 338 -12.46 37.12 4.12
C THR A 338 -11.07 36.51 4.18
N ASP A 339 -10.06 37.31 3.85
CA ASP A 339 -8.67 36.91 3.86
C ASP A 339 -8.26 36.14 5.13
N LYS A 340 -7.41 35.13 4.95
CA LYS A 340 -6.83 34.32 6.03
C LYS A 340 -5.33 34.13 5.83
N TRP A 341 -4.59 34.17 6.95
CA TRP A 341 -3.15 33.93 6.97
C TRP A 341 -2.82 32.55 7.54
N TYR A 342 -1.97 31.82 6.81
CA TYR A 342 -1.42 30.52 7.16
C TYR A 342 0.09 30.69 7.39
N ALA A 343 0.47 30.92 8.66
CA ALA A 343 1.86 31.15 9.02
C ALA A 343 2.68 29.86 8.91
N ASN A 344 3.90 29.97 8.38
CA ASN A 344 4.86 28.85 8.39
C ASN A 344 5.19 28.46 9.85
N GLN A 345 5.40 27.17 10.07
CA GLN A 345 5.78 26.55 11.33
C GLN A 345 7.12 25.84 11.16
N GLN A 346 7.76 25.50 12.27
CA GLN A 346 8.97 24.71 12.24
C GLN A 346 8.68 23.30 11.67
N GLY A 347 9.58 22.83 10.81
CA GLY A 347 9.52 21.49 10.21
C GLY A 347 8.64 21.41 8.96
N ASN A 348 8.67 20.23 8.35
CA ASN A 348 7.94 19.94 7.12
C ASN A 348 6.85 18.90 7.35
N VAL A 349 5.91 18.84 6.41
CA VAL A 349 4.93 17.78 6.25
C VAL A 349 5.06 17.19 4.86
N GLU A 350 4.89 15.87 4.78
CA GLU A 350 4.84 15.17 3.50
C GLU A 350 3.41 15.17 2.98
N LEU A 351 3.20 15.60 1.75
CA LEU A 351 1.90 15.59 1.07
C LEU A 351 1.97 14.82 -0.24
N VAL A 352 0.87 14.16 -0.59
CA VAL A 352 0.62 13.58 -1.92
C VAL A 352 -0.60 14.23 -2.55
N ASN A 353 -0.60 14.35 -3.87
CA ASN A 353 -1.78 14.77 -4.63
C ASN A 353 -2.75 13.58 -4.77
N MET A 354 -4.02 13.80 -4.43
CA MET A 354 -5.07 12.79 -4.58
C MET A 354 -5.61 12.72 -6.02
N ASP A 355 -5.50 13.80 -6.79
CA ASP A 355 -5.94 13.83 -8.19
C ASP A 355 -4.91 13.16 -9.11
N ILE A 356 -5.22 11.96 -9.60
CA ILE A 356 -4.33 11.18 -10.48
C ILE A 356 -4.60 11.47 -11.94
N LEU A 357 -5.88 11.64 -12.27
CA LEU A 357 -6.30 11.82 -13.65
C LEU A 357 -5.88 13.19 -14.19
N GLY A 358 -5.35 14.07 -13.32
CA GLY A 358 -4.62 15.27 -13.73
C GLY A 358 -5.54 16.28 -14.39
N ASN A 359 -6.74 16.46 -13.84
CA ASN A 359 -7.76 17.26 -14.50
C ASN A 359 -7.53 18.77 -14.25
N ALA A 360 -7.35 19.53 -15.33
CA ALA A 360 -7.28 20.99 -15.32
C ALA A 360 -8.55 21.65 -14.74
N GLY A 361 -9.68 20.94 -14.74
CA GLY A 361 -10.98 21.32 -14.20
C GLY A 361 -11.63 22.43 -15.01
N VAL A 362 -12.76 22.09 -15.61
CA VAL A 362 -13.66 23.03 -16.29
C VAL A 362 -15.09 22.54 -16.03
N GLY A 363 -15.91 23.34 -15.36
CA GLY A 363 -17.35 23.09 -15.17
C GLY A 363 -17.84 23.04 -13.69
N PRO A 364 -19.16 23.20 -13.46
CA PRO A 364 -19.78 23.20 -12.13
C PRO A 364 -19.93 21.80 -11.50
N GLN A 365 -19.14 20.83 -11.96
CA GLN A 365 -19.41 19.40 -11.77
C GLN A 365 -18.44 18.73 -10.79
N ILE A 366 -18.89 17.58 -10.29
CA ILE A 366 -18.01 16.61 -9.66
C ILE A 366 -17.03 16.13 -10.73
N PHE A 367 -15.74 16.22 -10.46
CA PHE A 367 -14.72 15.65 -11.33
C PHE A 367 -14.15 14.38 -10.71
N GLU A 368 -13.95 13.37 -11.56
CA GLU A 368 -13.29 12.12 -11.17
C GLU A 368 -11.80 12.36 -10.97
N ALA A 369 -11.33 12.02 -9.78
CA ALA A 369 -9.94 12.18 -9.38
C ALA A 369 -9.20 10.85 -9.48
N PHE A 370 -9.92 9.75 -9.24
CA PHE A 370 -9.39 8.40 -9.30
C PHE A 370 -10.47 7.36 -9.58
N ASN A 371 -10.08 6.34 -10.36
CA ASN A 371 -10.91 5.19 -10.68
C ASN A 371 -10.04 3.95 -10.89
N TYR A 372 -9.84 3.20 -9.81
CA TYR A 372 -9.32 1.84 -9.87
C TYR A 372 -10.50 0.87 -9.93
N ASN A 373 -10.52 -0.02 -10.91
CA ASN A 373 -11.54 -1.05 -11.05
C ASN A 373 -10.91 -2.29 -11.67
N GLN A 374 -10.43 -3.20 -10.82
CA GLN A 374 -9.78 -4.44 -11.27
C GLN A 374 -10.09 -5.58 -10.29
N ASN A 375 -10.39 -6.76 -10.82
CA ASN A 375 -10.54 -8.01 -10.06
C ASN A 375 -11.47 -7.88 -8.83
N GLY A 376 -12.61 -7.18 -8.99
CA GLY A 376 -13.61 -7.01 -7.94
C GLY A 376 -13.28 -5.96 -6.87
N VAL A 377 -12.11 -5.30 -6.95
CA VAL A 377 -11.78 -4.14 -6.10
C VAL A 377 -12.03 -2.86 -6.88
N ILE A 378 -12.88 -1.99 -6.32
CA ILE A 378 -13.23 -0.69 -6.89
C ILE A 378 -12.87 0.41 -5.90
N ILE A 379 -12.03 1.36 -6.33
CA ILE A 379 -11.75 2.59 -5.61
C ILE A 379 -12.03 3.74 -6.56
N ARG A 380 -13.17 4.39 -6.34
CA ARG A 380 -13.64 5.49 -7.19
C ARG A 380 -14.04 6.67 -6.34
N TYR A 381 -13.36 7.80 -6.54
CA TYR A 381 -13.69 9.03 -5.87
C TYR A 381 -13.41 10.26 -6.74
N GLY A 382 -14.08 11.33 -6.38
CA GLY A 382 -13.96 12.62 -7.02
C GLY A 382 -13.87 13.75 -6.03
N PHE A 383 -13.89 14.94 -6.58
CA PHE A 383 -13.89 16.18 -5.83
C PHE A 383 -14.90 17.12 -6.46
N GLN A 384 -15.37 18.07 -5.67
CA GLN A 384 -16.32 19.08 -6.12
C GLN A 384 -15.87 20.45 -5.62
N HIS A 385 -15.87 21.44 -6.53
CA HIS A 385 -15.63 22.86 -6.23
C HIS A 385 -14.37 23.15 -5.39
N THR A 386 -13.30 22.38 -5.60
CA THR A 386 -12.10 22.48 -4.75
C THR A 386 -10.80 22.21 -5.49
N ARG A 387 -9.77 22.93 -5.05
CA ARG A 387 -8.37 22.72 -5.44
C ARG A 387 -7.51 22.23 -4.27
N ARG A 388 -8.14 21.98 -3.11
CA ARG A 388 -7.52 21.40 -1.93
C ARG A 388 -7.41 19.88 -2.07
N ARG A 389 -6.52 19.41 -2.93
CA ARG A 389 -6.39 17.99 -3.33
C ARG A 389 -5.15 17.31 -2.74
N SER A 390 -4.51 17.94 -1.76
CA SER A 390 -3.30 17.43 -1.11
C SER A 390 -3.59 16.92 0.30
N ILE A 391 -3.03 15.77 0.62
CA ILE A 391 -3.26 15.03 1.86
C ILE A 391 -1.95 14.37 2.31
N GLN A 392 -1.80 14.05 3.59
CA GLN A 392 -0.66 13.24 4.03
C GLN A 392 -0.78 11.79 3.49
N PRO A 393 0.34 11.14 3.13
CA PRO A 393 0.36 9.75 2.67
C PRO A 393 -0.36 8.77 3.60
N ASP A 394 -0.19 8.94 4.92
CA ASP A 394 -0.83 8.09 5.93
C ASP A 394 -2.37 8.17 5.84
N LEU A 395 -2.91 9.38 5.81
CA LEU A 395 -4.36 9.62 5.69
C LEU A 395 -4.89 9.14 4.33
N PHE A 396 -4.09 9.26 3.28
CA PHE A 396 -4.46 8.79 1.95
C PHE A 396 -4.61 7.26 1.92
N ALA A 397 -3.70 6.53 2.56
CA ALA A 397 -3.82 5.07 2.69
C ALA A 397 -5.12 4.68 3.41
N GLY A 398 -5.47 5.37 4.50
CA GLY A 398 -6.73 5.16 5.21
C GLY A 398 -7.95 5.46 4.34
N PHE A 399 -7.91 6.55 3.57
CA PHE A 399 -8.99 6.91 2.66
C PHE A 399 -9.17 5.88 1.54
N LEU A 400 -8.08 5.46 0.88
CA LEU A 400 -8.12 4.42 -0.15
C LEU A 400 -8.70 3.10 0.37
N GLY A 401 -8.24 2.64 1.55
CA GLY A 401 -8.75 1.44 2.20
C GLY A 401 -10.23 1.53 2.54
N SER A 402 -10.66 2.69 3.05
CA SER A 402 -12.08 2.92 3.39
C SER A 402 -12.99 2.84 2.19
N VAL A 403 -12.60 3.49 1.08
CA VAL A 403 -13.39 3.48 -0.16
C VAL A 403 -13.42 2.08 -0.78
N ALA A 404 -12.29 1.35 -0.76
CA ALA A 404 -12.20 -0.02 -1.25
C ALA A 404 -13.15 -0.95 -0.48
N GLN A 405 -13.07 -0.94 0.86
CA GLN A 405 -13.88 -1.80 1.71
C GLN A 405 -15.38 -1.46 1.59
N PHE A 406 -15.73 -0.17 1.62
CA PHE A 406 -17.12 0.25 1.45
C PHE A 406 -17.72 -0.27 0.13
N ARG A 407 -16.94 -0.28 -0.94
CA ARG A 407 -17.36 -0.89 -2.22
C ARG A 407 -17.49 -2.40 -2.16
N GLN A 408 -16.53 -3.09 -1.55
CA GLN A 408 -16.57 -4.56 -1.42
C GLN A 408 -17.71 -5.07 -0.54
N GLU A 409 -18.16 -4.26 0.42
CA GLU A 409 -19.36 -4.52 1.24
C GLU A 409 -20.68 -4.26 0.48
N GLY A 410 -20.61 -3.88 -0.80
CA GLY A 410 -21.78 -3.78 -1.69
C GLY A 410 -22.37 -2.38 -1.82
N HIS A 411 -21.70 -1.35 -1.28
CA HIS A 411 -22.20 0.03 -1.33
C HIS A 411 -21.66 0.76 -2.56
N ASN A 412 -22.55 1.30 -3.41
CA ASN A 412 -22.21 1.83 -4.73
C ASN A 412 -22.10 3.38 -4.83
N HIS A 413 -22.16 4.12 -3.70
CA HIS A 413 -22.08 5.59 -3.64
C HIS A 413 -20.77 6.17 -4.14
N TYR A 414 -20.82 7.05 -5.13
CA TYR A 414 -19.64 7.79 -5.58
C TYR A 414 -19.14 8.74 -4.47
N ILE A 415 -17.93 8.49 -3.97
CA ILE A 415 -17.36 9.27 -2.86
C ILE A 415 -16.78 10.56 -3.42
N VAL A 416 -17.26 11.69 -2.91
CA VAL A 416 -16.84 13.03 -3.38
C VAL A 416 -16.33 13.84 -2.20
N SER A 417 -15.18 14.48 -2.36
CA SER A 417 -14.61 15.37 -1.34
C SER A 417 -14.75 16.84 -1.71
N GLN A 418 -15.01 17.68 -0.71
CA GLN A 418 -14.95 19.14 -0.81
C GLN A 418 -13.53 19.68 -0.55
N GLY A 419 -12.59 18.80 -0.23
CA GLY A 419 -11.16 19.07 -0.17
C GLY A 419 -10.51 18.73 1.16
N PHE A 420 -9.18 18.73 1.11
CA PHE A 420 -8.24 18.57 2.21
C PHE A 420 -7.37 19.85 2.29
N SER A 421 -6.09 19.79 1.94
CA SER A 421 -5.20 20.95 1.84
C SER A 421 -4.83 21.31 0.40
N TYR A 422 -4.37 22.53 0.19
CA TYR A 422 -3.62 22.91 -1.01
C TYR A 422 -2.22 22.27 -0.99
N SER A 423 -1.55 22.25 -2.13
CA SER A 423 -0.21 21.69 -2.28
C SER A 423 0.85 22.38 -1.41
N ASP A 424 0.62 23.62 -1.00
CA ASP A 424 1.48 24.38 -0.08
C ASP A 424 1.16 24.13 1.41
N ALA A 425 0.31 23.14 1.73
CA ALA A 425 -0.21 22.85 3.08
C ALA A 425 -1.18 23.87 3.67
N SER A 426 -1.53 24.96 2.97
CA SER A 426 -2.60 25.87 3.40
C SER A 426 -3.99 25.28 3.12
N CYS A 427 -5.06 25.89 3.63
CA CYS A 427 -6.40 25.34 3.48
C CYS A 427 -7.55 26.36 3.51
N TYR A 428 -7.37 27.51 2.86
CA TYR A 428 -8.43 28.54 2.79
C TYR A 428 -9.82 27.96 2.46
N PRO A 429 -10.89 28.35 3.19
CA PRO A 429 -10.94 29.26 4.35
C PRO A 429 -10.80 28.55 5.71
N SER A 430 -10.63 27.23 5.71
CA SER A 430 -10.60 26.37 6.91
C SER A 430 -9.40 26.66 7.82
N ALA A 431 -9.50 26.24 9.07
CA ALA A 431 -8.38 26.20 10.00
C ALA A 431 -7.83 24.79 10.19
N GLU A 432 -8.63 23.76 9.89
CA GLU A 432 -8.39 22.39 10.37
C GLU A 432 -7.76 21.49 9.31
N HIS A 433 -7.98 21.76 8.02
CA HIS A 433 -7.39 20.94 6.96
C HIS A 433 -5.92 21.26 6.67
N VAL A 434 -5.31 22.14 7.46
CA VAL A 434 -3.92 22.58 7.26
C VAL A 434 -3.00 21.35 7.31
N ASN A 435 -1.93 21.35 6.51
CA ASN A 435 -0.99 20.22 6.43
C ASN A 435 -1.62 18.89 5.97
N GLY A 436 -2.80 18.95 5.35
CA GLY A 436 -3.51 17.76 4.86
C GLY A 436 -3.94 16.80 5.97
N GLU A 437 -4.21 17.32 7.17
CA GLU A 437 -4.53 16.55 8.39
C GLU A 437 -6.02 16.26 8.58
N ALA A 438 -6.86 16.86 7.75
CA ALA A 438 -8.31 16.70 7.76
C ALA A 438 -8.89 16.97 6.37
N GLY A 439 -10.11 16.51 6.15
CA GLY A 439 -10.83 16.75 4.90
C GLY A 439 -12.34 16.68 5.07
N ASP A 440 -13.04 17.18 4.06
CA ASP A 440 -14.50 17.19 4.02
C ASP A 440 -14.97 16.25 2.89
N LEU A 441 -15.92 15.38 3.23
CA LEU A 441 -16.60 14.49 2.29
C LEU A 441 -18.05 14.95 2.13
N ASN A 442 -18.57 14.92 0.90
CA ASN A 442 -20.00 15.08 0.67
C ASN A 442 -20.76 14.01 1.48
N LEU A 443 -21.92 14.41 2.01
CA LEU A 443 -22.85 13.45 2.60
C LEU A 443 -23.40 12.53 1.49
N LEU A 444 -23.68 11.29 1.85
CA LEU A 444 -24.16 10.30 0.89
C LEU A 444 -25.62 10.55 0.52
N THR A 445 -25.92 10.41 -0.77
CA THR A 445 -27.29 10.50 -1.31
C THR A 445 -27.83 9.11 -1.66
N THR A 446 -29.14 8.93 -1.61
CA THR A 446 -29.80 7.69 -2.05
C THR A 446 -29.65 7.45 -3.56
N GLN A 447 -29.31 8.49 -4.32
CA GLN A 447 -28.98 8.41 -5.75
C GLN A 447 -27.56 7.89 -6.02
N GLN A 448 -26.69 7.84 -5.00
CA GLN A 448 -25.34 7.27 -5.08
C GLN A 448 -24.39 7.96 -6.07
N ASP A 449 -24.74 9.16 -6.52
CA ASP A 449 -24.07 9.95 -7.56
C ASP A 449 -23.06 10.97 -7.00
N GLY A 450 -22.98 11.09 -5.68
CA GLY A 450 -22.00 11.93 -5.00
C GLY A 450 -22.34 13.41 -4.96
N VAL A 451 -23.53 13.83 -5.42
CA VAL A 451 -23.96 15.23 -5.29
C VAL A 451 -24.08 15.61 -3.82
N ASN A 452 -23.76 16.87 -3.54
CA ASN A 452 -23.86 17.39 -2.19
C ASN A 452 -25.33 17.36 -1.69
N THR A 453 -25.51 17.05 -0.41
CA THR A 453 -26.81 17.08 0.29
C THR A 453 -26.61 17.56 1.72
N ILE A 454 -27.70 17.65 2.50
CA ILE A 454 -27.67 18.03 3.91
C ILE A 454 -28.31 16.93 4.78
N LEU A 455 -27.92 16.87 6.07
CA LEU A 455 -28.36 15.83 7.01
C LEU A 455 -29.89 15.72 7.17
N THR A 456 -30.64 16.79 6.91
CA THR A 456 -32.11 16.81 7.01
C THR A 456 -32.83 16.63 5.69
N ALA A 457 -32.11 16.41 4.58
CA ALA A 457 -32.71 16.24 3.27
C ALA A 457 -33.33 14.84 3.11
N ALA A 458 -34.43 14.76 2.37
CA ALA A 458 -35.10 13.48 2.10
C ALA A 458 -34.24 12.48 1.32
N ASN A 459 -33.26 12.97 0.56
CA ASN A 459 -32.35 12.12 -0.20
C ASN A 459 -31.05 11.78 0.54
N PHE A 460 -30.86 12.21 1.80
CA PHE A 460 -29.71 11.82 2.60
C PHE A 460 -29.79 10.34 2.97
N ASP A 461 -28.74 9.59 2.62
CA ASP A 461 -28.63 8.16 2.86
C ASP A 461 -27.90 7.89 4.18
N TYR A 462 -28.67 7.94 5.27
CA TYR A 462 -28.15 7.86 6.62
C TYR A 462 -27.45 6.52 6.90
N ASP A 463 -28.08 5.40 6.57
CA ASP A 463 -27.55 4.07 6.88
C ASP A 463 -26.19 3.85 6.24
N ASN A 464 -26.04 4.20 4.95
CA ASN A 464 -24.76 4.11 4.26
C ASN A 464 -23.73 5.11 4.80
N ALA A 465 -24.15 6.30 5.24
CA ALA A 465 -23.25 7.26 5.87
C ALA A 465 -22.73 6.77 7.24
N VAL A 466 -23.56 6.07 8.02
CA VAL A 466 -23.15 5.39 9.26
C VAL A 466 -22.10 4.32 8.98
N ILE A 467 -22.35 3.47 7.96
CA ILE A 467 -21.43 2.40 7.56
C ILE A 467 -20.09 2.99 7.10
N LEU A 468 -20.11 3.93 6.15
CA LEU A 468 -18.89 4.59 5.66
C LEU A 468 -18.11 5.23 6.80
N ARG A 469 -18.79 5.84 7.77
CA ARG A 469 -18.13 6.50 8.88
C ARG A 469 -17.45 5.52 9.84
N ASN A 470 -18.06 4.37 10.12
CA ASN A 470 -17.45 3.30 10.90
C ASN A 470 -16.23 2.71 10.18
N ILE A 471 -16.31 2.51 8.87
CA ILE A 471 -15.18 2.06 8.06
C ILE A 471 -14.03 3.09 8.12
N LEU A 472 -14.32 4.37 7.92
CA LEU A 472 -13.33 5.45 8.05
C LEU A 472 -12.65 5.43 9.43
N TYR A 473 -13.41 5.18 10.50
CA TYR A 473 -12.86 5.03 11.85
C TYR A 473 -11.89 3.85 11.94
N ASP A 474 -12.27 2.68 11.41
CA ASP A 474 -11.44 1.47 11.42
C ASP A 474 -10.14 1.62 10.59
N PHE A 475 -10.15 2.48 9.57
CA PHE A 475 -8.96 2.84 8.79
C PHE A 475 -8.18 4.03 9.35
N GLY A 476 -8.55 4.54 10.53
CA GLY A 476 -7.74 5.48 11.30
C GLY A 476 -8.31 6.89 11.42
N PHE A 477 -9.40 7.27 10.75
CA PHE A 477 -10.03 8.58 10.96
C PHE A 477 -10.83 8.60 12.26
N LEU A 478 -10.15 8.71 13.41
CA LEU A 478 -10.75 8.52 14.73
C LEU A 478 -11.81 9.57 15.07
N LEU A 479 -11.69 10.78 14.54
CA LEU A 479 -12.56 11.91 14.86
C LEU A 479 -13.28 12.43 13.62
N GLY A 480 -14.43 13.05 13.86
CA GLY A 480 -15.18 13.74 12.83
C GLY A 480 -16.09 14.81 13.42
N ARG A 481 -16.69 15.62 12.54
CA ARG A 481 -17.73 16.59 12.91
C ARG A 481 -18.98 16.35 12.08
N SER A 482 -20.12 16.42 12.76
CA SER A 482 -21.47 16.32 12.19
C SER A 482 -22.44 17.10 13.07
N GLU A 483 -23.54 17.58 12.50
CA GLU A 483 -24.59 18.21 13.30
C GLU A 483 -25.57 17.23 13.91
N ASN A 484 -26.19 17.64 15.01
CA ASN A 484 -27.43 17.00 15.45
C ASN A 484 -28.51 17.24 14.39
N PHE A 485 -29.22 16.21 13.98
CA PHE A 485 -30.29 16.32 12.99
C PHE A 485 -31.45 15.39 13.35
N SER A 486 -32.62 15.68 12.77
CA SER A 486 -33.76 14.76 12.73
C SER A 486 -34.13 14.58 11.27
N ASN A 487 -34.03 13.37 10.73
CA ASN A 487 -34.42 13.08 9.35
C ASN A 487 -35.78 12.38 9.32
N THR A 488 -36.86 13.18 9.35
CA THR A 488 -38.24 12.65 9.30
C THR A 488 -38.58 11.98 7.97
N SER A 489 -37.78 12.20 6.94
CA SER A 489 -37.99 11.69 5.59
C SER A 489 -37.30 10.34 5.33
N ASN A 490 -36.32 9.97 6.14
CA ASN A 490 -35.61 8.69 6.08
C ASN A 490 -35.56 8.08 7.49
N ALA A 491 -36.75 7.80 8.03
CA ALA A 491 -36.94 7.40 9.42
C ALA A 491 -36.36 6.00 9.70
N SER A 492 -35.04 5.93 9.91
CA SER A 492 -34.47 4.91 10.77
C SER A 492 -35.21 4.96 12.11
N THR A 493 -35.59 3.81 12.65
CA THR A 493 -36.40 3.72 13.88
C THR A 493 -35.68 4.26 15.13
N ALA A 494 -34.43 4.70 15.00
CA ALA A 494 -33.60 5.27 16.06
C ALA A 494 -33.42 6.80 16.00
N ASP A 495 -33.95 7.48 14.97
CA ASP A 495 -33.65 8.90 14.74
C ASP A 495 -34.44 9.86 15.65
N ASN A 496 -33.74 10.80 16.29
CA ASN A 496 -34.32 11.89 17.08
C ASN A 496 -33.47 13.16 16.96
N ALA A 497 -33.86 14.26 17.61
CA ALA A 497 -33.17 15.57 17.52
C ALA A 497 -31.71 15.59 18.02
N SER A 498 -31.20 14.49 18.59
CA SER A 498 -29.80 14.30 19.01
C SER A 498 -29.03 13.29 18.16
N THR A 499 -29.65 12.75 17.10
CA THR A 499 -28.99 11.84 16.15
C THR A 499 -27.81 12.52 15.48
N ARG A 500 -26.71 11.77 15.36
CA ARG A 500 -25.46 12.16 14.70
C ARG A 500 -24.83 10.96 14.03
N LEU A 501 -23.98 11.21 13.04
CA LEU A 501 -23.09 10.18 12.51
C LEU A 501 -22.14 9.66 13.61
N PRO A 502 -21.79 8.35 13.60
CA PRO A 502 -20.93 7.76 14.61
C PRO A 502 -19.53 8.39 14.60
N HIS A 503 -18.83 8.36 15.73
CA HIS A 503 -17.47 8.91 15.85
C HIS A 503 -17.37 10.39 15.43
N THR A 504 -18.44 11.17 15.65
CA THR A 504 -18.46 12.60 15.37
C THR A 504 -18.84 13.43 16.60
N THR A 505 -18.41 14.68 16.60
CA THR A 505 -18.79 15.69 17.58
C THR A 505 -19.57 16.81 16.90
N HIS A 506 -20.49 17.42 17.65
CA HIS A 506 -21.23 18.59 17.16
C HIS A 506 -20.53 19.87 17.59
N THR A 507 -20.39 20.82 16.66
CA THR A 507 -19.99 22.20 16.97
C THR A 507 -20.98 23.20 16.41
N ALA A 508 -21.34 24.19 17.23
CA ALA A 508 -22.29 25.23 16.86
C ALA A 508 -21.75 26.19 15.77
N THR A 509 -20.42 26.35 15.68
CA THR A 509 -19.77 27.16 14.64
C THR A 509 -18.37 26.62 14.34
N PRO A 510 -17.98 26.38 13.08
CA PRO A 510 -18.85 26.39 11.90
C PRO A 510 -19.86 25.23 11.92
N ARG A 511 -20.91 25.38 11.10
CA ARG A 511 -21.96 24.38 10.90
C ARG A 511 -21.46 23.27 9.96
N HIS A 512 -21.79 22.02 10.28
CA HIS A 512 -21.35 20.80 9.56
C HIS A 512 -22.56 19.96 9.13
N ASN A 513 -23.60 20.62 8.62
CA ASN A 513 -24.84 19.95 8.18
C ASN A 513 -24.81 19.50 6.72
N ASN A 514 -23.80 19.88 5.95
CA ASN A 514 -23.70 19.67 4.50
C ASN A 514 -22.42 18.92 4.06
N HIS A 515 -21.68 18.35 5.00
CA HIS A 515 -20.52 17.49 4.74
C HIS A 515 -20.20 16.67 5.99
N LEU A 516 -19.46 15.59 5.79
CA LEU A 516 -18.77 14.87 6.85
C LEU A 516 -17.33 15.38 6.93
N HIS A 517 -16.98 16.03 8.05
CA HIS A 517 -15.62 16.42 8.33
C HIS A 517 -14.88 15.26 9.00
N VAL A 518 -13.74 14.83 8.43
CA VAL A 518 -12.90 13.75 8.97
C VAL A 518 -11.53 14.29 9.39
N HIS A 519 -11.10 13.95 10.61
CA HIS A 519 -9.83 14.41 11.17
C HIS A 519 -9.31 13.48 12.28
N GLY A 520 -8.18 13.85 12.90
CA GLY A 520 -7.63 13.13 14.05
C GLY A 520 -7.15 11.73 13.68
N PHE A 521 -6.40 11.64 12.58
CA PHE A 521 -5.97 10.36 12.04
C PHE A 521 -4.99 9.63 12.98
N ALA A 522 -5.21 8.33 13.17
CA ALA A 522 -4.33 7.46 13.92
C ALA A 522 -3.02 7.23 13.16
N GLN A 523 -1.88 7.44 13.82
CA GLN A 523 -0.58 7.21 13.19
C GLN A 523 -0.43 5.76 12.73
N ILE A 524 0.01 5.58 11.48
CA ILE A 524 0.33 4.26 10.93
C ILE A 524 1.74 3.88 11.40
N PRO A 525 1.93 2.68 12.01
CA PRO A 525 3.24 2.22 12.41
C PRO A 525 4.09 1.91 11.17
N ASP A 526 5.34 2.31 11.21
CA ASP A 526 6.35 1.74 10.33
C ASP A 526 6.62 0.28 10.73
N ILE A 527 6.99 -0.58 9.79
CA ILE A 527 7.27 -2.00 10.05
C ILE A 527 8.43 -2.22 11.04
N TYR A 528 9.28 -1.21 11.24
CA TYR A 528 10.38 -1.20 12.20
C TYR A 528 10.05 -0.49 13.54
N ALA A 529 8.81 -0.04 13.73
CA ALA A 529 8.38 0.72 14.90
C ALA A 529 8.04 -0.13 16.12
#